data_AF-A0A109CX92-F1
#
_entry.id   AF-A0A109CX92-F1
#
_cell.length_a   1.000
_cell.length_b   1.000
_cell.length_c   1.000
_cell.angle_alpha   90.00
_cell.angle_beta   90.00
_cell.angle_gamma   90.00
#
_symmetry.space_group_name_H-M   'P 1'
#
loop_
_entity.id
_entity.type
_entity.pdbx_description
1 polymer ?
#
loop_
_entity_poly.entity_id
_entity_poly.type
_entity_poly.pdbx_seq_one_letter_code
_entity_poly.pdbx_strand_id
1 'polypeptide(L)'
;MASVYAGVRANGFKIALSGDGSDEIFARYGLFKTAKDPYALSTYRLNNLFRTDLQRTDRSSMASSIQCRFPFLDRWLIEFAMAFPFDLKVRTGVEKFVLREAFRGDIPDYMIDRPKIRIPEGIGIHDQIFRALTDATRPSDILLPDNIDGPQIRNALAMFL
;
A
#
# COMPACT_ATOMS: atom_id res chain seq x y z
N MET A 1 4.59 -20.02 -5.12
CA MET A 1 4.50 -19.55 -3.73
C MET A 1 3.06 -19.16 -3.43
N ALA A 2 2.52 -19.57 -2.29
CA ALA A 2 1.17 -19.18 -1.88
C ALA A 2 1.14 -17.68 -1.51
N SER A 3 0.09 -16.96 -1.89
CA SER A 3 -0.08 -15.54 -1.52
C SER A 3 -0.09 -15.38 0.01
N VAL A 4 0.17 -14.17 0.53
CA VAL A 4 0.04 -13.88 1.97
C VAL A 4 -1.33 -14.36 2.50
N TYR A 5 -2.40 -14.15 1.73
CA TYR A 5 -3.75 -14.58 2.11
C TYR A 5 -3.95 -16.10 2.07
N ALA A 6 -3.30 -16.81 1.16
CA ALA A 6 -3.30 -18.27 1.18
C ALA A 6 -2.58 -18.81 2.42
N GLY A 7 -1.50 -18.13 2.87
CA GLY A 7 -0.87 -18.38 4.16
C GLY A 7 -1.81 -18.15 5.34
N VAL A 8 -2.53 -17.02 5.37
CA VAL A 8 -3.55 -16.72 6.38
C VAL A 8 -4.61 -17.82 6.43
N ARG A 9 -5.11 -18.26 5.27
CA ARG A 9 -6.11 -19.33 5.16
C ARG A 9 -5.58 -20.68 5.65
N ALA A 10 -4.35 -21.03 5.27
CA ALA A 10 -3.70 -22.27 5.69
C ALA A 10 -3.52 -22.34 7.23
N ASN A 11 -3.39 -21.19 7.88
CA ASN A 11 -3.35 -21.10 9.35
C ASN A 11 -4.75 -21.07 10.00
N GLY A 12 -5.81 -21.36 9.24
CA GLY A 12 -7.17 -21.48 9.77
C GLY A 12 -7.94 -20.16 9.95
N PHE A 13 -7.33 -19.03 9.59
CA PHE A 13 -7.99 -17.73 9.68
C PHE A 13 -8.91 -17.49 8.48
N LYS A 14 -9.98 -16.71 8.72
CA LYS A 14 -10.96 -16.29 7.70
C LYS A 14 -10.99 -14.79 7.49
N ILE A 15 -10.40 -14.04 8.42
CA ILE A 15 -10.42 -12.58 8.46
C ILE A 15 -8.98 -12.08 8.58
N ALA A 16 -8.65 -11.02 7.86
CA ALA A 16 -7.41 -10.28 8.00
C ALA A 16 -7.72 -8.78 8.20
N LEU A 17 -6.86 -8.08 8.94
CA LEU A 17 -6.92 -6.62 9.08
C LEU A 17 -5.82 -6.00 8.20
N SER A 18 -6.18 -5.01 7.40
CA SER A 18 -5.23 -4.24 6.59
C SER A 18 -5.12 -2.80 7.06
N GLY A 19 -3.92 -2.24 6.94
CA GLY A 19 -3.63 -0.82 7.21
C GLY A 19 -3.99 0.13 6.06
N ASP A 20 -4.63 -0.37 4.99
CA ASP A 20 -5.08 0.46 3.86
C ASP A 20 -6.03 1.58 4.34
N GLY A 21 -5.94 2.76 3.72
CA GLY A 21 -6.68 3.96 4.13
C GLY A 21 -5.92 4.88 5.09
N SER A 22 -4.95 4.34 5.86
CA SER A 22 -4.19 5.15 6.81
C SER A 22 -3.31 6.21 6.14
N ASP A 23 -2.82 5.94 4.93
CA ASP A 23 -1.98 6.88 4.18
C ASP A 23 -2.79 8.09 3.69
N GLU A 24 -4.08 7.88 3.39
CA GLU A 24 -5.02 8.89 2.91
C GLU A 24 -5.52 9.81 4.04
N ILE A 25 -5.87 9.26 5.21
CA ILE A 25 -6.39 10.06 6.33
C ILE A 25 -5.30 10.69 7.21
N PHE A 26 -4.10 10.10 7.28
CA PHE A 26 -2.96 10.61 8.06
C PHE A 26 -1.79 11.12 7.20
N ALA A 27 -2.04 11.39 5.92
CA ALA A 27 -1.15 12.16 5.04
C ALA A 27 0.26 11.57 4.81
N ARG A 28 0.37 10.29 4.44
CA ARG A 28 1.69 9.64 4.29
C ARG A 28 2.46 10.02 3.02
N TYR A 29 1.74 10.21 1.91
CA TYR A 29 2.37 10.41 0.61
C TYR A 29 3.12 11.74 0.55
N GLY A 30 4.29 11.74 -0.07
CA GLY A 30 5.09 12.98 -0.25
C GLY A 30 4.32 14.10 -0.96
N LEU A 31 3.30 13.75 -1.77
CA LEU A 31 2.36 14.68 -2.40
C LEU A 31 1.68 15.63 -1.41
N PHE A 32 1.45 15.19 -0.18
CA PHE A 32 0.84 16.03 0.86
C PHE A 32 1.75 17.18 1.32
N LYS A 33 3.06 17.07 1.13
CA LYS A 33 4.02 18.13 1.46
C LYS A 33 3.97 19.30 0.49
N THR A 34 3.47 19.07 -0.73
CA THR A 34 3.43 20.07 -1.82
C THR A 34 2.01 20.41 -2.27
N ALA A 35 0.99 19.76 -1.70
CA ALA A 35 -0.39 20.00 -2.05
C ALA A 35 -0.83 21.40 -1.63
N LYS A 36 -1.45 22.14 -2.56
CA LYS A 36 -2.07 23.45 -2.27
C LYS A 36 -3.24 23.31 -1.29
N ASP A 37 -4.04 22.26 -1.48
CA ASP A 37 -5.11 21.87 -0.58
C ASP A 37 -4.93 20.39 -0.21
N PRO A 38 -4.31 20.11 0.94
CA PRO A 38 -4.06 18.73 1.34
C PRO A 38 -5.33 17.99 1.78
N TYR A 39 -6.38 18.68 2.24
CA TYR A 39 -7.65 18.05 2.60
C TYR A 39 -8.42 17.61 1.36
N ALA A 40 -8.46 18.43 0.31
CA ALA A 40 -9.02 18.03 -0.98
C ALA A 40 -8.28 16.83 -1.58
N LEU A 41 -6.94 16.78 -1.45
CA LEU A 41 -6.16 15.61 -1.87
C LEU A 41 -6.53 14.35 -1.07
N SER A 42 -6.65 14.45 0.27
CA SER A 42 -7.11 13.32 1.10
C SER A 42 -8.48 12.82 0.66
N THR A 43 -9.45 13.73 0.50
CA THR A 43 -10.81 13.40 0.05
C THR A 43 -10.82 12.76 -1.34
N TYR A 44 -10.07 13.31 -2.29
CA TYR A 44 -9.94 12.75 -3.63
C TYR A 44 -9.40 11.32 -3.59
N ARG A 45 -8.34 11.07 -2.80
CA ARG A 45 -7.74 9.73 -2.70
C ARG A 45 -8.67 8.74 -2.02
N LEU A 46 -9.31 9.12 -0.91
CA LEU A 46 -10.31 8.29 -0.23
C LEU A 46 -11.41 7.86 -1.20
N ASN A 47 -11.95 8.81 -1.97
CA ASN A 47 -12.99 8.54 -2.95
C ASN A 47 -12.51 7.68 -4.13
N ASN A 48 -11.21 7.45 -4.30
CA ASN A 48 -10.67 6.61 -5.38
C ASN A 48 -10.00 5.32 -4.86
N LEU A 49 -10.03 5.06 -3.55
CA LEU A 49 -9.45 3.84 -2.96
C LEU A 49 -10.07 2.57 -3.53
N PHE A 50 -11.38 2.60 -3.84
CA PHE A 50 -12.10 1.48 -4.43
C PHE A 50 -11.61 1.09 -5.85
N ARG A 51 -10.91 2.00 -6.54
CA ARG A 51 -10.32 1.77 -7.87
C ARG A 51 -8.83 1.43 -7.82
N THR A 52 -8.23 1.48 -6.64
CA THR A 52 -6.79 1.37 -6.44
C THR A 52 -6.47 0.29 -5.41
N ASP A 53 -6.09 0.67 -4.19
CA ASP A 53 -5.61 -0.28 -3.18
C ASP A 53 -6.69 -1.27 -2.72
N LEU A 54 -7.93 -0.82 -2.54
CA LEU A 54 -9.01 -1.71 -2.10
C LEU A 54 -9.36 -2.73 -3.17
N GLN A 55 -9.31 -2.35 -4.45
CA GLN A 55 -9.53 -3.30 -5.54
C GLN A 55 -8.50 -4.44 -5.52
N ARG A 56 -7.22 -4.09 -5.31
CA ARG A 56 -6.13 -5.06 -5.23
C ARG A 56 -6.27 -5.94 -4.00
N THR A 57 -6.50 -5.35 -2.82
CA THR A 57 -6.63 -6.10 -1.57
C THR A 57 -7.85 -7.02 -1.59
N ASP A 58 -9.00 -6.55 -2.07
CA ASP A 58 -10.23 -7.34 -2.18
C ASP A 58 -10.03 -8.57 -3.09
N ARG A 59 -9.58 -8.36 -4.33
CA ARG A 59 -9.36 -9.47 -5.28
C ARG A 59 -8.31 -10.47 -4.78
N SER A 60 -7.22 -9.97 -4.19
CA SER A 60 -6.14 -10.84 -3.71
C SER A 60 -6.54 -11.66 -2.48
N SER A 61 -7.32 -11.08 -1.57
CA SER A 61 -7.80 -11.76 -0.37
C SER A 61 -8.91 -12.76 -0.65
N MET A 62 -9.88 -12.38 -1.49
CA MET A 62 -10.99 -13.23 -1.88
C MET A 62 -10.57 -14.43 -2.73
N ALA A 63 -9.48 -14.32 -3.51
CA ALA A 63 -8.87 -15.47 -4.18
C ALA A 63 -8.45 -16.59 -3.20
N SER A 64 -8.25 -16.26 -1.92
CA SER A 64 -7.95 -17.22 -0.84
C SER A 64 -9.08 -17.36 0.18
N SER A 65 -10.29 -16.89 -0.14
CA SER A 65 -11.46 -16.88 0.77
C SER A 65 -11.17 -16.22 2.12
N ILE A 66 -10.39 -15.13 2.10
CA ILE A 66 -10.11 -14.28 3.25
C ILE A 66 -10.89 -12.98 3.13
N GLN A 67 -11.64 -12.63 4.17
CA GLN A 67 -12.29 -11.33 4.28
C GLN A 67 -11.31 -10.32 4.89
N CYS A 68 -10.86 -9.36 4.10
CA CYS A 68 -10.11 -8.21 4.64
C CYS A 68 -11.05 -7.18 5.27
N ARG A 69 -10.62 -6.62 6.41
CA ARG A 69 -11.25 -5.47 7.07
C ARG A 69 -10.25 -4.32 7.15
N PHE A 70 -10.75 -3.10 7.11
CA PHE A 70 -9.94 -1.89 6.98
C PHE A 70 -10.25 -0.94 8.14
N PRO A 71 -9.63 -1.10 9.32
CA PRO A 71 -9.95 -0.29 10.50
C PRO A 71 -9.79 1.22 10.25
N PHE A 72 -8.81 1.63 9.44
CA PHE A 72 -8.59 3.03 9.06
C PHE A 72 -9.67 3.62 8.17
N LEU A 73 -10.57 2.79 7.63
CA LEU A 73 -11.70 3.23 6.82
C LEU A 73 -13.03 3.18 7.59
N ASP A 74 -12.97 3.00 8.92
CA ASP A 74 -14.14 3.24 9.75
C ASP A 74 -14.57 4.71 9.64
N ARG A 75 -15.88 4.93 9.51
CA ARG A 75 -16.44 6.28 9.29
C ARG A 75 -16.05 7.24 10.41
N TRP A 76 -16.12 6.81 11.66
CA TRP A 76 -15.83 7.66 12.81
C TRP A 76 -14.37 8.04 12.83
N LEU A 77 -13.49 7.08 12.52
CA LEU A 77 -12.05 7.35 12.44
C LEU A 77 -11.70 8.26 11.27
N ILE A 78 -12.36 8.11 10.11
CA ILE A 78 -12.19 9.04 8.99
C ILE A 78 -12.61 10.45 9.40
N GLU A 79 -13.81 10.62 9.93
CA GLU A 79 -14.34 11.93 10.35
C GLU A 79 -13.42 12.58 11.40
N PHE A 80 -13.02 11.81 12.41
CA PHE A 80 -12.09 12.26 13.44
C PHE A 80 -10.73 12.67 12.88
N ALA A 81 -10.11 11.83 12.05
CA ALA A 81 -8.81 12.13 11.47
C ALA A 81 -8.89 13.31 10.49
N MET A 82 -9.98 13.46 9.73
CA MET A 82 -10.18 14.57 8.80
C MET A 82 -10.41 15.92 9.49
N ALA A 83 -10.88 15.92 10.74
CA ALA A 83 -11.02 17.14 11.56
C ALA A 83 -9.69 17.69 12.11
N PHE A 84 -8.61 16.92 12.09
CA PHE A 84 -7.32 17.39 12.59
C PHE A 84 -6.71 18.51 11.73
N PRO A 85 -6.11 19.54 12.37
CA PRO A 85 -5.15 20.42 11.73
C PRO A 85 -4.07 19.63 10.97
N PHE A 86 -3.76 20.07 9.75
CA PHE A 86 -2.91 19.27 8.85
C PHE A 86 -1.46 19.17 9.33
N ASP A 87 -0.99 20.17 10.06
CA ASP A 87 0.32 20.20 10.72
C ASP A 87 0.49 19.14 11.82
N LEU A 88 -0.61 18.59 12.37
CA LEU A 88 -0.56 17.42 13.25
C LEU A 88 -0.39 16.11 12.47
N LYS A 89 -0.76 16.08 11.18
CA LYS A 89 -0.56 14.91 10.32
C LYS A 89 0.85 14.91 9.73
N VAL A 90 1.36 16.08 9.37
CA VAL A 90 2.72 16.28 8.85
C VAL A 90 3.41 17.37 9.67
N ARG A 91 4.34 16.98 10.54
CA ARG A 91 5.06 17.90 11.42
C ARG A 91 6.56 17.74 11.23
N THR A 92 7.27 18.86 11.09
CA THR A 92 8.75 18.88 10.94
C THR A 92 9.28 17.86 9.92
N GLY A 93 8.59 17.73 8.78
CA GLY A 93 8.94 16.81 7.70
C GLY A 93 8.53 15.34 7.91
N VAL A 94 8.03 14.98 9.09
CA VAL A 94 7.56 13.64 9.47
C VAL A 94 6.07 13.48 9.15
N GLU A 95 5.73 12.47 8.35
CA GLU A 95 4.34 12.15 8.02
C GLU A 95 3.71 11.17 9.00
N LYS A 96 2.37 11.16 9.05
CA LYS A 96 1.58 10.45 10.06
C LYS A 96 1.98 10.80 11.49
N PHE A 97 2.39 12.05 11.73
CA PHE A 97 2.99 12.46 13.01
C PHE A 97 2.09 12.12 14.19
N VAL A 98 0.85 12.61 14.21
CA VAL A 98 -0.13 12.32 15.28
C VAL A 98 -0.38 10.82 15.47
N LEU A 99 -0.40 10.03 14.40
CA LEU A 99 -0.59 8.58 14.50
C LEU A 99 0.63 7.91 15.11
N ARG A 100 1.85 8.33 14.74
CA ARG A 100 3.09 7.80 15.33
C ARG A 100 3.14 8.10 16.82
N GLU A 101 2.84 9.34 17.20
CA GLU A 101 2.83 9.75 18.60
C GLU A 101 1.75 9.04 19.42
N ALA A 102 0.58 8.77 18.83
CA ALA A 102 -0.50 8.03 19.50
C ALA A 102 -0.12 6.59 19.88
N PHE A 103 0.89 5.99 19.23
CA PHE A 103 1.35 4.63 19.51
C PHE A 103 2.76 4.59 20.13
N ARG A 104 3.37 5.74 20.45
CA ARG A 104 4.63 5.81 21.22
C ARG A 104 4.41 5.14 22.57
N GLY A 105 5.29 4.21 22.92
CA GLY A 105 5.19 3.42 24.16
C GLY A 105 4.39 2.11 24.02
N ASP A 106 3.51 1.99 23.03
CA ASP A 106 2.75 0.76 22.76
C ASP A 106 3.45 -0.16 21.76
N ILE A 107 4.21 0.41 20.81
CA ILE A 107 5.01 -0.33 19.84
C ILE A 107 6.46 0.17 19.83
N PRO A 108 7.45 -0.69 19.46
CA PRO A 108 8.85 -0.30 19.49
C PRO A 108 9.17 0.91 18.60
N ASP A 109 9.99 1.84 19.10
CA ASP A 109 10.35 3.08 18.40
C ASP A 109 10.94 2.83 17.00
N TYR A 110 11.72 1.76 16.82
CA TYR A 110 12.28 1.44 15.50
C TYR A 110 11.21 1.11 14.45
N MET A 111 10.02 0.64 14.87
CA MET A 111 8.87 0.46 13.98
C MET A 111 8.15 1.78 13.75
N ILE A 112 7.99 2.58 14.81
CA ILE A 112 7.35 3.90 14.75
C ILE A 112 8.12 4.83 13.83
N ASP A 113 9.45 4.89 13.93
CA ASP A 113 10.30 5.83 13.20
C ASP A 113 10.74 5.30 11.83
N ARG A 114 10.31 4.08 11.48
CA ARG A 114 10.66 3.45 10.22
C ARG A 114 10.22 4.31 9.02
N PRO A 115 11.10 4.49 7.99
CA PRO A 115 10.69 5.09 6.73
C PRO A 115 9.66 4.21 6.01
N LYS A 116 8.82 4.84 5.17
CA LYS A 116 7.88 4.09 4.33
C LYS A 116 8.65 3.43 3.21
N ILE A 117 8.30 2.19 2.97
CA ILE A 117 8.71 1.43 1.81
C ILE A 117 7.43 1.08 1.06
N ARG A 118 7.40 1.29 -0.25
CA ARG A 118 6.24 0.89 -1.06
C ARG A 118 6.22 -0.63 -1.14
N ILE A 119 5.04 -1.23 -1.25
CA ILE A 119 4.92 -2.69 -1.26
C ILE A 119 5.82 -3.33 -2.34
N PRO A 120 5.85 -2.86 -3.61
CA PRO A 120 6.69 -3.47 -4.64
C PRO A 120 8.19 -3.43 -4.35
N GLU A 121 8.66 -2.40 -3.66
CA GLU A 121 10.06 -2.28 -3.20
C GLU A 121 10.31 -3.21 -2.02
N GLY A 122 9.40 -3.22 -1.04
CA GLY A 122 9.57 -4.00 0.19
C GLY A 122 9.58 -5.51 -0.03
N ILE A 123 8.97 -5.99 -1.11
CA ILE A 123 8.97 -7.40 -1.51
C ILE A 123 9.98 -7.72 -2.62
N GLY A 124 10.75 -6.74 -3.10
CA GLY A 124 11.80 -6.92 -4.10
C GLY A 124 11.29 -7.17 -5.54
N ILE A 125 10.01 -6.91 -5.84
CA ILE A 125 9.49 -7.08 -7.21
C ILE A 125 10.18 -6.12 -8.19
N HIS A 126 10.44 -4.88 -7.77
CA HIS A 126 11.16 -3.92 -8.62
C HIS A 126 12.53 -4.45 -9.06
N ASP A 127 13.30 -5.02 -8.13
CA ASP A 127 14.63 -5.56 -8.43
C ASP A 127 14.56 -6.78 -9.34
N GLN A 128 13.56 -7.65 -9.12
CA GLN A 128 13.36 -8.84 -9.97
C GLN A 128 12.99 -8.45 -11.40
N ILE A 129 12.06 -7.50 -11.57
CA ILE A 129 11.69 -6.98 -12.89
C ILE A 129 12.88 -6.28 -13.54
N PHE A 130 13.59 -5.41 -12.80
CA PHE A 130 14.71 -4.67 -13.34
C PHE A 130 15.84 -5.59 -13.83
N ARG A 131 16.20 -6.62 -13.05
CA ARG A 131 17.19 -7.63 -13.47
C ARG A 131 16.73 -8.36 -14.74
N ALA A 132 15.50 -8.86 -14.75
CA ALA A 132 14.95 -9.55 -15.92
C ALA A 132 14.94 -8.70 -17.20
N LEU A 133 14.75 -7.38 -17.06
CA LEU A 133 14.83 -6.44 -18.18
C LEU A 133 16.28 -6.15 -18.60
N THR A 134 17.21 -6.05 -17.65
CA THR A 134 18.61 -5.70 -17.94
C THR A 134 19.38 -6.87 -18.56
N ASP A 135 19.02 -8.11 -18.18
CA ASP A 135 19.63 -9.33 -18.70
C ASP A 135 19.10 -9.71 -20.09
N ALA A 136 17.99 -9.11 -20.53
CA ALA A 136 17.37 -9.37 -21.82
C ALA A 136 17.96 -8.48 -22.92
N THR A 137 18.40 -9.10 -24.02
CA THR A 137 18.88 -8.36 -25.22
C THR A 137 17.78 -8.12 -26.24
N ARG A 138 16.77 -8.99 -26.27
CA ARG A 138 15.53 -8.80 -27.01
C ARG A 138 14.34 -9.01 -26.08
N PRO A 139 13.17 -8.51 -26.45
CA PRO A 139 12.03 -8.58 -25.55
C PRO A 139 11.45 -9.98 -25.35
N SER A 140 11.60 -10.85 -26.35
CA SER A 140 11.32 -12.28 -26.25
C SER A 140 12.14 -12.98 -25.17
N ASP A 141 13.26 -12.37 -24.77
CA ASP A 141 14.23 -12.95 -23.86
C ASP A 141 13.95 -12.54 -22.39
N ILE A 142 12.93 -11.71 -22.14
CA ILE A 142 12.53 -11.30 -20.79
C ILE A 142 11.91 -12.50 -20.04
N LEU A 143 12.68 -13.06 -19.12
CA LEU A 143 12.26 -14.14 -18.23
C LEU A 143 11.92 -13.59 -16.85
N LEU A 144 10.61 -13.40 -16.61
CA LEU A 144 10.12 -13.02 -15.30
C LEU A 144 9.88 -14.28 -14.44
N PRO A 145 10.08 -14.20 -13.12
CA PRO A 145 9.68 -15.28 -12.21
C PRO A 145 8.18 -15.61 -12.35
N ASP A 146 7.78 -16.88 -12.25
CA ASP A 146 6.37 -17.32 -12.40
C ASP A 146 5.38 -16.58 -11.50
N ASN A 147 5.83 -16.10 -10.33
CA ASN A 147 5.00 -15.33 -9.39
C ASN A 147 4.79 -13.86 -9.81
N ILE A 148 5.46 -13.41 -10.87
CA ILE A 148 5.37 -12.07 -11.47
C ILE A 148 4.89 -12.20 -12.91
N ASP A 149 5.22 -13.28 -13.60
CA ASP A 149 4.89 -13.50 -14.99
C ASP A 149 3.38 -13.78 -15.19
N GLY A 150 2.61 -12.71 -15.34
CA GLY A 150 1.17 -12.77 -15.59
C GLY A 150 0.75 -12.07 -16.88
N PRO A 151 -0.46 -12.36 -17.41
CA PRO A 151 -0.97 -11.78 -18.64
C PRO A 151 -0.94 -10.24 -18.66
N GLN A 152 -1.22 -9.59 -17.53
CA GLN A 152 -1.19 -8.12 -17.43
C GLN A 152 0.21 -7.57 -17.60
N ILE A 153 1.22 -8.24 -17.04
CA ILE A 153 2.62 -7.82 -17.14
C ILE A 153 3.15 -8.11 -18.54
N ARG A 154 2.82 -9.27 -19.13
CA ARG A 154 3.16 -9.57 -20.53
C ARG A 154 2.52 -8.59 -21.52
N ASN A 155 1.25 -8.22 -21.30
CA ASN A 155 0.59 -7.19 -22.11
C ASN A 155 1.24 -5.81 -21.96
N ALA A 156 1.63 -5.44 -20.75
CA ALA A 156 2.34 -4.18 -20.52
C ALA A 156 3.71 -4.17 -21.18
N LEU A 157 4.48 -5.26 -21.07
CA LEU A 157 5.77 -5.40 -21.76
C LEU A 157 5.60 -5.33 -23.28
N ALA A 158 4.58 -5.97 -23.84
CA ALA A 158 4.28 -5.93 -25.27
C ALA A 158 3.99 -4.52 -25.82
N MET A 159 3.60 -3.56 -24.99
CA MET A 159 3.36 -2.17 -25.41
C MET A 159 4.65 -1.35 -25.58
N PHE A 160 5.78 -1.81 -25.06
CA PHE A 160 7.06 -1.12 -25.13
C PHE A 160 7.98 -1.63 -26.25
N LEU A 161 7.45 -2.51 -27.12
CA LEU A 161 8.17 -3.29 -28.13
C LEU A 161 7.48 -3.15 -29.49
#